data_AF-A0A2W6ENW0-F1
#
_entry.id   AF-A0A2W6ENW0-F1
#
_cell.length_a   1.000
_cell.length_b   1.000
_cell.length_c   1.000
_cell.angle_alpha   90.00
_cell.angle_beta   90.00
_cell.angle_gamma   90.00
#
_symmetry.space_group_name_H-M   'P 1'
#
loop_
_entity.id
_entity.type
_entity.pdbx_description
1 polymer ?
#
loop_
_entity_poly.entity_id
_entity_poly.type
_entity_poly.pdbx_seq_one_letter_code
_entity_poly.pdbx_strand_id
1 'polypeptide(L)'
;MTAGKGAEPLQIGSARAAAEHAHLEALLRCWTRETGLPVHPGPLRVALPATGLTLVTHVRYASITGWHRFGPVRLQRTDGADAGLADPVLAIALVATEAIARGGVIPGGIPPGELADLVERT
;
A
#
# COMPACT_ATOMS: atom_id res chain seq x y z
N MET A 1 -20.80 -13.32 15.95
CA MET A 1 -19.72 -12.41 16.38
C MET A 1 -19.77 -11.17 15.51
N THR A 2 -20.20 -10.05 16.08
CA THR A 2 -20.48 -8.80 15.38
C THR A 2 -19.18 -8.15 14.93
N ALA A 3 -18.85 -8.25 13.64
CA ALA A 3 -17.79 -7.45 13.04
C ALA A 3 -18.17 -5.97 13.24
N GLY A 4 -17.39 -5.26 14.05
CA GLY A 4 -17.56 -3.83 14.25
C GLY A 4 -17.56 -3.16 12.88
N LYS A 5 -18.68 -2.54 12.51
CA LYS A 5 -18.79 -1.69 11.33
C LYS A 5 -18.01 -0.41 11.62
N GLY A 6 -16.68 -0.54 11.62
CA GLY A 6 -15.77 0.60 11.50
C GLY A 6 -16.15 1.33 10.23
N ALA A 7 -16.45 2.62 10.38
CA ALA A 7 -17.09 3.41 9.36
C ALA A 7 -16.24 3.45 8.06
N GLU A 8 -16.88 3.42 6.88
CA GLU A 8 -16.21 3.24 5.58
C GLU A 8 -15.36 4.48 5.23
N PRO A 9 -14.01 4.40 5.21
CA PRO A 9 -13.15 5.57 5.03
C PRO A 9 -13.26 6.22 3.65
N LEU A 10 -13.74 5.50 2.63
CA LEU A 10 -14.05 6.10 1.32
C LEU A 10 -15.27 7.03 1.36
N GLN A 11 -16.10 6.92 2.39
CA GLN A 11 -17.37 7.66 2.53
C GLN A 11 -17.31 8.73 3.64
N ILE A 12 -16.15 8.90 4.28
CA ILE A 12 -16.00 9.71 5.49
C ILE A 12 -14.78 10.61 5.35
N GLY A 13 -14.99 11.91 5.55
CA GLY A 13 -13.92 12.91 5.56
C GLY A 13 -13.95 13.83 4.34
N SER A 14 -12.87 14.57 4.15
CA SER A 14 -12.71 15.43 2.99
C SER A 14 -12.50 14.60 1.71
N ALA A 15 -12.80 15.19 0.55
CA ALA A 15 -12.50 14.58 -0.75
C ALA A 15 -11.03 14.16 -0.88
N ARG A 16 -10.13 14.94 -0.28
CA ARG A 16 -8.68 14.62 -0.21
C ARG A 16 -8.43 13.32 0.55
N ALA A 17 -8.98 13.17 1.75
CA ALA A 17 -8.78 11.97 2.57
C ALA A 17 -9.33 10.72 1.89
N ALA A 18 -10.49 10.83 1.22
CA ALA A 18 -11.06 9.74 0.44
C ALA A 18 -10.16 9.34 -0.75
N ALA A 19 -9.59 10.33 -1.46
CA ALA A 19 -8.67 10.09 -2.57
C ALA A 19 -7.37 9.43 -2.12
N GLU A 20 -6.78 9.90 -1.02
CA GLU A 20 -5.56 9.32 -0.42
C GLU A 20 -5.81 7.86 -0.03
N HIS A 21 -6.94 7.57 0.62
CA HIS A 21 -7.29 6.20 0.98
C HIS A 21 -7.54 5.30 -0.25
N ALA A 22 -8.26 5.79 -1.25
CA ALA A 22 -8.48 5.07 -2.50
C ALA A 22 -7.16 4.73 -3.21
N HIS A 23 -6.19 5.64 -3.16
CA HIS A 23 -4.86 5.43 -3.70
C HIS A 23 -4.15 4.26 -2.98
N LEU A 24 -4.16 4.27 -1.64
CA LEU A 24 -3.57 3.20 -0.84
C LEU A 24 -4.26 1.85 -1.08
N GLU A 25 -5.60 1.82 -1.24
CA GLU A 25 -6.30 0.59 -1.61
C GLU A 25 -5.85 0.07 -2.98
N ALA A 26 -5.72 0.94 -3.98
CA ALA A 26 -5.26 0.56 -5.31
C ALA A 26 -3.84 -0.02 -5.27
N LEU A 27 -2.91 0.64 -4.56
CA LEU A 27 -1.54 0.18 -4.36
C LEU A 27 -1.50 -1.22 -3.74
N LEU A 28 -2.26 -1.45 -2.66
CA LEU A 28 -2.31 -2.75 -1.99
C LEU A 28 -2.94 -3.85 -2.87
N ARG A 29 -3.97 -3.54 -3.68
CA ARG A 29 -4.53 -4.50 -4.65
C ARG A 29 -3.52 -4.87 -5.73
N CYS A 30 -2.77 -3.89 -6.24
CA CYS A 30 -1.71 -4.17 -7.22
C CYS A 30 -0.63 -5.05 -6.60
N TRP A 31 -0.11 -4.67 -5.44
CA TRP A 31 0.90 -5.44 -4.74
C TRP A 31 0.46 -6.88 -4.45
N THR A 32 -0.73 -7.08 -3.86
CA THR A 32 -1.22 -8.43 -3.52
C THR A 32 -1.40 -9.31 -4.75
N ARG A 33 -1.93 -8.74 -5.85
CA ARG A 33 -2.06 -9.44 -7.12
C ARG A 33 -0.71 -9.79 -7.75
N GLU A 34 0.22 -8.84 -7.82
CA GLU A 34 1.50 -9.01 -8.52
C GLU A 34 2.48 -9.88 -7.74
N THR A 35 2.40 -9.89 -6.42
CA THR A 35 3.27 -10.69 -5.57
C THR A 35 2.69 -12.04 -5.18
N GLY A 36 1.41 -12.29 -5.51
CA GLY A 36 0.68 -13.47 -5.07
C GLY A 36 0.46 -13.54 -3.55
N LEU A 37 0.56 -12.40 -2.85
CA LEU A 37 0.37 -12.33 -1.40
C LEU A 37 -1.09 -12.68 -1.04
N PRO A 38 -1.34 -13.77 -0.28
CA PRO A 38 -2.70 -14.16 0.08
C PRO A 38 -3.40 -13.10 0.93
N VAL A 39 -4.68 -12.86 0.64
CA VAL A 39 -5.49 -11.87 1.36
C VAL A 39 -6.65 -12.57 2.06
N HIS A 40 -6.72 -12.42 3.38
CA HIS A 40 -7.79 -12.91 4.22
C HIS A 40 -8.41 -11.74 5.01
N PRO A 41 -9.70 -11.80 5.41
CA PRO A 41 -10.26 -10.85 6.34
C PRO A 41 -9.44 -10.83 7.64
N GLY A 42 -9.07 -9.65 8.14
CA GLY A 42 -8.15 -9.55 9.27
C GLY A 42 -6.93 -8.68 8.99
N PRO A 43 -5.90 -8.74 9.85
CA PRO A 43 -4.66 -7.98 9.65
C PRO A 43 -3.93 -8.43 8.39
N LEU A 44 -3.41 -7.46 7.63
CA LEU A 44 -2.50 -7.65 6.52
C LEU A 44 -1.21 -6.88 6.79
N ARG A 45 -0.08 -7.54 6.56
CA ARG A 45 1.26 -6.94 6.65
C ARG A 45 1.97 -7.12 5.32
N VAL A 46 2.44 -6.02 4.75
CA VAL A 46 3.30 -6.01 3.57
C VAL A 46 4.69 -5.57 4.01
N ALA A 47 5.59 -6.54 4.14
CA ALA A 47 6.98 -6.27 4.53
C ALA A 47 7.76 -5.66 3.35
N LEU A 48 8.51 -4.60 3.63
CA LEU A 48 9.36 -3.87 2.69
C LEU A 48 10.82 -3.92 3.20
N PRO A 49 11.47 -5.10 3.22
CA PRO A 49 12.81 -5.28 3.75
C PRO A 49 13.88 -4.34 3.15
N ALA A 50 13.73 -3.90 1.89
CA ALA A 50 14.65 -2.94 1.28
C ALA A 50 14.71 -1.60 2.03
N THR A 51 13.68 -1.27 2.81
CA THR A 51 13.57 -0.02 3.57
C THR A 51 13.45 -0.23 5.09
N GLY A 52 13.38 -1.48 5.56
CA GLY A 52 13.16 -1.78 6.98
C GLY A 52 11.78 -1.34 7.50
N LEU A 53 10.79 -1.26 6.61
CA LEU A 53 9.42 -0.84 6.92
C LEU A 53 8.41 -1.94 6.59
N THR A 54 7.20 -1.78 7.11
CA THR A 54 6.05 -2.65 6.84
C THR A 54 4.80 -1.79 6.72
N LEU A 55 4.03 -1.97 5.66
CA LEU A 55 2.67 -1.44 5.59
C LEU A 55 1.75 -2.39 6.35
N VAL A 56 1.01 -1.86 7.33
CA VAL A 56 0.05 -2.63 8.12
C VAL A 56 -1.35 -2.06 7.95
N THR A 57 -2.33 -2.93 7.74
CA THR A 57 -3.75 -2.55 7.62
C THR A 57 -4.64 -3.71 8.06
N HIS A 58 -5.95 -3.46 8.13
CA HIS A 58 -6.95 -4.49 8.31
C HIS A 58 -7.75 -4.66 7.01
N VAL A 59 -7.79 -5.86 6.47
CA VAL A 59 -8.66 -6.22 5.34
C VAL A 59 -10.11 -6.22 5.86
N ARG A 60 -10.90 -5.24 5.43
CA ARG A 60 -12.33 -5.14 5.76
C ARG A 60 -13.18 -6.07 4.90
N TYR A 61 -12.75 -6.32 3.66
CA TYR A 61 -13.42 -7.22 2.73
C TYR A 61 -12.40 -7.94 1.85
N ALA A 62 -12.39 -9.27 1.90
CA ALA A 62 -11.55 -10.10 1.03
C ALA A 62 -12.39 -10.59 -0.17
N SER A 63 -12.09 -10.10 -1.38
CA SER A 63 -12.77 -10.52 -2.60
C SER A 63 -11.98 -11.61 -3.32
N ILE A 64 -12.67 -12.62 -3.86
CA ILE A 64 -12.06 -13.64 -4.73
C ILE A 64 -11.54 -13.05 -6.05
N THR A 65 -12.06 -11.89 -6.47
CA THR A 65 -11.66 -11.20 -7.72
C THR A 65 -10.61 -10.12 -7.50
N GLY A 66 -10.01 -10.02 -6.31
CA GLY A 66 -8.98 -9.02 -6.01
C GLY A 66 -9.49 -7.62 -5.63
N TRP A 67 -10.81 -7.38 -5.66
CA TRP A 67 -11.45 -6.13 -5.20
C TRP A 67 -11.54 -6.02 -3.67
N HIS A 68 -10.39 -6.15 -3.00
CA HIS A 68 -10.28 -6.08 -1.54
C HIS A 68 -10.59 -4.68 -1.00
N ARG A 69 -11.14 -4.57 0.21
CA ARG A 69 -11.24 -3.31 0.95
C ARG A 69 -10.33 -3.32 2.15
N PHE A 70 -9.64 -2.20 2.39
CA PHE A 70 -8.64 -2.08 3.44
C PHE A 70 -9.00 -0.97 4.43
N GLY A 71 -8.61 -1.16 5.69
CA GLY A 71 -8.61 -0.16 6.74
C GLY A 71 -7.58 0.95 6.49
N PRO A 72 -7.53 1.96 7.37
CA PRO A 72 -6.41 2.88 7.42
C PRO A 72 -5.07 2.11 7.38
N VAL A 73 -4.17 2.56 6.52
CA VAL A 73 -2.85 1.94 6.36
C VAL A 73 -1.86 2.69 7.25
N ARG A 74 -1.05 1.95 8.00
CA ARG A 74 0.02 2.51 8.83
C ARG A 74 1.36 1.97 8.37
N LEU A 75 2.41 2.72 8.68
CA LEU A 75 3.79 2.29 8.57
C LEU A 75 4.25 1.77 9.93
N GLN A 76 4.99 0.67 9.91
CA GLN A 76 5.64 0.10 11.08
C GLN A 76 7.11 -0.17 10.74
N ARG A 77 8.01 0.10 11.67
CA ARG A 77 9.44 -0.26 11.55
C ARG A 77 9.63 -1.75 11.84
N THR A 78 10.76 -2.30 11.39
CA THR A 78 11.14 -3.71 11.62
C THR A 78 11.13 -4.11 13.10
N ASP A 79 11.45 -3.18 14.01
CA ASP A 79 11.46 -3.39 15.45
C ASP A 79 10.06 -3.43 16.10
N GLY A 80 9.01 -3.20 15.33
CA GLY A 80 7.63 -3.16 15.85
C GLY A 80 7.09 -1.75 16.05
N ALA A 81 7.93 -0.72 16.03
CA ALA A 81 7.51 0.64 16.34
C ALA A 81 6.57 1.20 15.27
N ASP A 82 5.48 1.82 15.72
CA ASP A 82 4.55 2.56 14.86
C ASP A 82 5.26 3.79 14.27
N ALA A 83 5.22 3.92 12.94
CA ALA A 83 5.77 5.03 12.20
C ALA A 83 4.68 5.97 11.67
N GLY A 84 3.41 5.75 12.04
CA GLY A 84 2.29 6.63 11.73
C GLY A 84 1.41 6.16 10.58
N LEU A 85 0.43 6.99 10.21
CA LEU A 85 -0.40 6.73 9.03
C LEU A 85 0.45 6.79 7.76
N ALA A 86 0.17 5.89 6.82
CA ALA A 86 0.83 5.92 5.53
C ALA A 86 0.32 7.10 4.70
N ASP A 87 1.25 7.95 4.26
CA ASP A 87 1.02 8.87 3.15
C ASP A 87 1.06 8.07 1.83
N PRO A 88 0.14 8.30 0.87
CA PRO A 88 0.12 7.54 -0.37
C PRO A 88 1.39 7.68 -1.21
N VAL A 89 1.97 8.89 -1.28
CA VAL A 89 3.17 9.15 -2.10
C VAL A 89 4.37 8.40 -1.50
N LEU A 90 4.55 8.50 -0.18
CA LEU A 90 5.57 7.75 0.53
C LEU A 90 5.37 6.23 0.38
N ALA A 91 4.12 5.74 0.52
CA ALA A 91 3.83 4.32 0.37
C ALA A 91 4.19 3.79 -1.02
N ILE A 92 3.90 4.53 -2.09
CA ILE A 92 4.32 4.19 -3.46
C ILE A 92 5.84 4.10 -3.54
N ALA A 93 6.55 5.12 -3.06
CA ALA A 93 8.02 5.15 -3.15
C ALA A 93 8.64 3.92 -2.46
N LEU A 94 8.17 3.59 -1.27
CA LEU A 94 8.64 2.42 -0.52
C LEU A 94 8.33 1.10 -1.24
N VAL A 95 7.11 0.96 -1.78
CA VAL A 95 6.70 -0.24 -2.54
C VAL A 95 7.48 -0.36 -3.86
N ALA A 96 7.76 0.75 -4.54
CA ALA A 96 8.56 0.76 -5.75
C ALA A 96 10.01 0.35 -5.48
N THR A 97 10.63 0.90 -4.42
CA THR A 97 11.96 0.47 -3.97
C THR A 97 12.00 -1.02 -3.67
N GLU A 98 10.98 -1.55 -2.99
CA GLU A 98 10.89 -2.98 -2.70
C GLU A 98 10.69 -3.81 -3.98
N ALA A 99 9.85 -3.37 -4.92
CA ALA A 99 9.62 -4.07 -6.19
C ALA A 99 10.93 -4.20 -6.99
N ILE A 100 11.72 -3.13 -7.06
CA ILE A 100 13.05 -3.13 -7.71
C ILE A 100 13.98 -4.12 -7.01
N ALA A 101 14.05 -4.07 -5.67
CA ALA A 101 14.88 -4.99 -4.88
C ALA A 101 14.51 -6.46 -5.08
N ARG A 102 13.23 -6.77 -5.34
CA ARG A 102 12.72 -8.11 -5.64
C ARG A 102 12.99 -8.57 -7.08
N GLY A 103 13.71 -7.79 -7.88
CA GLY A 103 14.00 -8.10 -9.28
C GLY A 103 12.89 -7.69 -10.24
N GLY A 104 12.01 -6.77 -9.83
CA GLY A 104 11.00 -6.16 -10.68
C GLY A 104 11.61 -5.26 -11.75
N VAL A 105 12.26 -5.85 -12.74
CA VAL A 105 12.68 -5.16 -13.96
C VAL A 105 11.58 -5.38 -14.99
N ILE A 106 10.84 -4.32 -15.31
CA ILE A 106 9.96 -4.33 -16.48
C ILE A 106 10.87 -4.20 -17.70
N PRO A 107 10.85 -5.14 -18.67
CA PRO A 107 11.55 -4.95 -19.93
C PRO A 107 11.06 -3.64 -20.60
N GLY A 108 11.96 -2.67 -20.78
CA GLY A 108 11.62 -1.33 -21.29
C GLY A 108 11.13 -0.32 -20.24
N GLY A 109 11.23 -0.63 -18.94
CA GLY A 109 10.96 0.33 -17.87
C GLY A 109 12.00 1.47 -17.81
N ILE A 110 11.55 2.65 -17.41
CA ILE A 110 12.43 3.81 -17.23
C ILE A 110 13.33 3.58 -16.00
N PRO A 111 14.67 3.69 -16.12
CA PRO A 111 15.56 3.55 -14.98
C PRO A 111 15.23 4.57 -13.88
N PRO A 112 15.39 4.22 -12.58
CA PRO A 112 14.95 5.07 -11.46
C PRO A 112 15.49 6.52 -11.48
N GLY A 113 16.69 6.73 -12.01
CA GLY A 113 17.30 8.06 -12.15
C GLY A 113 16.58 8.95 -13.17
N GLU A 114 16.08 8.39 -14.27
CA GLU A 114 15.32 9.15 -15.28
C GLU A 114 13.90 9.50 -14.80
N LEU A 115 13.31 8.69 -13.91
CA LEU A 115 12.01 8.97 -13.32
C LEU A 115 12.06 10.18 -12.38
N ALA A 116 13.14 10.32 -11.61
CA ALA A 116 13.36 11.49 -10.75
C ALA A 116 13.49 12.78 -11.58
N ASP A 117 14.28 12.73 -12.65
CA ASP A 117 14.44 13.82 -13.62
C ASP A 117 13.14 14.22 -14.34
N LEU A 118 12.17 13.31 -14.45
CA LEU A 118 10.87 13.60 -15.06
C LEU A 118 9.94 14.36 -14.09
N VAL A 119 9.96 13.99 -12.81
CA VAL A 119 9.18 14.65 -11.75
C VAL A 119 9.70 16.07 -11.51
N GLU A 120 11.00 16.30 -11.59
CA GLU A 120 11.58 17.64 -11.45
C GLU A 120 11.21 18.60 -12.60
N ARG A 121 10.65 18.08 -13.70
CA ARG A 121 10.21 18.86 -14.88
C ARG A 121 8.71 19.17 -14.90
N THR A 122 7.93 18.72 -13.92
CA THR A 122 6.47 18.95 -13.81
C THR A 122 6.13 19.83 -12.62
#